data_AF-A0A8T3VGT9-F1
#
_entry.id   AF-A0A8T3VGT9-F1
#
_cell.length_a   1.000
_cell.length_b   1.000
_cell.length_c   1.000
_cell.angle_alpha   90.00
_cell.angle_beta   90.00
_cell.angle_gamma   90.00
#
_symmetry.space_group_name_H-M   'P 1'
#
loop_
_entity.id
_entity.type
_entity.pdbx_description
1 polymer ?
#
loop_
_entity_poly.entity_id
_entity_poly.type
_entity_poly.pdbx_seq_one_letter_code
_entity_poly.pdbx_strand_id
1 'polypeptide(L)'
;MVINKKNICDVVNMLGLNNNKYDENIKNPPSDDSYPMVSILFSKNNGIGVNALSLTILDLINKDQIKCDIDLDDSHEVGKKLTPQDMEVMKKITLRIANKGELKTSESLAINLLKNMNKNKKFNLKSMAKQGNNSSVANKFENDLMDFAKAIENENGYDGNNYKDILENGKLTSKGKEIKKEWKNFQDYLKSKDLTEKYPPESALENSSQILYASCFDIEKDALGIRENNSPLTDLIDKDGYKLLNIIFNNALLNVSEKRKGDGIFYGVNDKYTIPGGG
;
A
#
# COMPACT_ATOMS: atom_id res chain seq x y z
N MET A 1 31.26 -56.18 9.85
CA MET A 1 31.68 -54.83 9.38
C MET A 1 30.61 -53.86 9.85
N VAL A 2 30.83 -53.21 10.99
CA VAL A 2 29.86 -52.30 11.62
C VAL A 2 30.15 -50.90 11.12
N ILE A 3 29.27 -50.35 10.29
CA ILE A 3 29.37 -48.94 9.86
C ILE A 3 28.80 -48.08 10.99
N ASN A 4 29.67 -47.21 11.50
CA ASN A 4 29.48 -46.38 12.68
C ASN A 4 28.46 -45.25 12.39
N LYS A 5 27.27 -45.33 13.01
CA LYS A 5 26.13 -44.39 12.86
C LYS A 5 26.32 -43.02 13.54
N LYS A 6 27.57 -42.60 13.81
CA LYS A 6 27.82 -41.45 14.70
C LYS A 6 28.02 -40.08 14.02
N ASN A 7 28.03 -39.99 12.68
CA ASN A 7 28.36 -38.73 12.00
C ASN A 7 27.25 -38.13 11.11
N ILE A 8 25.97 -38.46 11.34
CA ILE A 8 24.85 -37.82 10.60
C ILE A 8 24.06 -36.84 11.49
N CYS A 9 24.11 -36.96 12.82
CA CYS A 9 23.42 -36.02 13.72
C CYS A 9 24.08 -34.63 13.78
N ASP A 10 25.39 -34.52 13.56
CA ASP A 10 26.10 -33.25 13.79
C ASP A 10 26.11 -32.30 12.59
N VAL A 11 25.63 -32.73 11.42
CA VAL A 11 25.49 -31.87 10.23
C VAL A 11 24.06 -31.31 10.07
N VAL A 12 23.07 -31.93 10.73
CA VAL A 12 21.66 -31.48 10.68
C VAL A 12 21.41 -30.27 11.58
N ASN A 13 22.30 -29.96 12.52
CA ASN A 13 22.19 -28.77 13.37
C ASN A 13 22.71 -27.46 12.74
N MET A 14 23.23 -27.49 11.51
CA MET A 14 23.72 -26.28 10.81
C MET A 14 22.74 -25.67 9.80
N LEU A 15 21.53 -26.21 9.67
CA LEU A 15 20.46 -25.62 8.90
C LEU A 15 19.25 -25.55 9.82
N GLY A 16 18.92 -24.34 10.31
CA GLY A 16 17.88 -24.04 11.30
C GLY A 16 16.46 -24.42 10.86
N LEU A 17 16.23 -25.71 10.76
CA LEU A 17 14.97 -26.37 10.43
C LEU A 17 14.76 -27.47 11.48
N ASN A 18 14.51 -27.07 12.73
CA ASN A 18 14.02 -28.00 13.73
C ASN A 18 12.86 -27.36 14.52
N ASN A 19 11.72 -28.05 14.46
CA ASN A 19 10.48 -27.93 15.23
C ASN A 19 9.48 -26.83 14.81
N ASN A 20 8.54 -27.24 13.96
CA ASN A 20 7.26 -26.59 13.66
C ASN A 20 6.37 -26.43 14.91
N LYS A 21 6.77 -25.58 15.85
CA LYS A 21 5.85 -24.93 16.78
C LYS A 21 5.95 -23.44 16.52
N TYR A 22 5.09 -22.96 15.63
CA TYR A 22 4.85 -21.53 15.56
C TYR A 22 4.30 -21.06 16.91
N ASP A 23 5.02 -20.12 17.51
CA ASP A 23 4.60 -19.38 18.70
C ASP A 23 3.25 -18.70 18.42
N GLU A 24 2.40 -18.55 19.44
CA GLU A 24 1.11 -17.86 19.33
C GLU A 24 1.29 -16.40 18.87
N ASN A 25 2.46 -15.82 19.15
CA ASN A 25 2.84 -14.49 18.71
C ASN A 25 3.04 -14.36 17.19
N ILE A 26 3.02 -15.46 16.43
CA ILE A 26 3.15 -15.38 14.96
C ILE A 26 2.03 -14.58 14.30
N LYS A 27 0.87 -14.44 14.94
CA LYS A 27 -0.24 -13.62 14.44
C LYS A 27 -0.01 -12.11 14.59
N ASN A 28 1.01 -11.72 15.36
CA ASN A 28 1.33 -10.32 15.61
C ASN A 28 2.43 -9.87 14.62
N PRO A 29 2.35 -8.64 14.11
CA PRO A 29 3.47 -8.07 13.38
C PRO A 29 4.71 -8.04 14.31
N PRO A 30 5.92 -8.33 13.79
CA PRO A 30 7.13 -8.38 14.60
C PRO A 30 7.59 -7.01 15.11
N SER A 31 7.06 -5.92 14.54
CA SER A 31 7.35 -4.53 14.92
C SER A 31 6.16 -3.62 14.62
N ASP A 32 6.21 -2.39 15.13
CA ASP A 32 5.24 -1.32 14.85
C ASP A 32 5.54 -0.58 13.53
N ASP A 33 6.30 -1.19 12.61
CA ASP A 33 6.67 -0.55 11.35
C ASP A 33 5.42 -0.21 10.52
N SER A 34 5.36 1.03 10.03
CA SER A 34 4.23 1.49 9.22
C SER A 34 4.05 0.68 7.92
N TYR A 35 2.81 0.55 7.41
CA TYR A 35 2.54 -0.15 6.15
C TYR A 35 3.39 0.32 4.96
N PRO A 36 3.62 1.63 4.74
CA PRO A 36 4.58 2.10 3.74
C PRO A 36 5.95 1.45 3.87
N MET A 37 6.42 1.30 5.11
CA MET A 37 7.75 0.80 5.39
C MET A 37 7.87 -0.69 5.14
N VAL A 38 6.88 -1.46 5.60
CA VAL A 38 6.78 -2.89 5.31
C VAL A 38 6.64 -3.12 3.81
N SER A 39 5.85 -2.32 3.11
CA SER A 39 5.73 -2.41 1.64
C SER A 39 7.08 -2.23 0.95
N ILE A 40 7.92 -1.32 1.41
CA ILE A 40 9.25 -1.09 0.83
C ILE A 40 10.19 -2.27 1.05
N LEU A 41 10.19 -2.88 2.25
CA LEU A 41 10.99 -4.07 2.56
C LEU A 41 10.71 -5.21 1.55
N PHE A 42 9.46 -5.32 1.11
CA PHE A 42 9.02 -6.38 0.19
C PHE A 42 8.92 -5.93 -1.27
N SER A 43 9.03 -4.64 -1.54
CA SER A 43 9.06 -4.10 -2.90
C SER A 43 10.31 -4.53 -3.67
N LYS A 44 10.20 -4.60 -5.01
CA LYS A 44 11.34 -4.92 -5.89
C LYS A 44 12.29 -3.74 -6.08
N ASN A 45 11.81 -2.51 -5.87
CA ASN A 45 12.54 -1.27 -6.20
C ASN A 45 12.93 -0.44 -4.96
N ASN A 46 12.62 -0.91 -3.74
CA ASN A 46 13.01 -0.34 -2.45
C ASN A 46 12.76 1.17 -2.26
N GLY A 47 11.76 1.75 -2.92
CA GLY A 47 11.45 3.19 -2.84
C GLY A 47 10.04 3.47 -2.33
N ILE A 48 9.86 4.60 -1.63
CA ILE A 48 8.52 5.13 -1.28
C ILE A 48 7.85 5.55 -2.59
N GLY A 49 6.67 4.99 -2.86
CA GLY A 49 5.97 5.24 -4.11
C GLY A 49 4.45 5.11 -3.99
N VAL A 50 3.80 4.94 -5.14
CA VAL A 50 2.34 4.85 -5.24
C VAL A 50 1.73 3.73 -4.37
N ASN A 51 2.45 2.62 -4.20
CA ASN A 51 2.03 1.53 -3.32
C ASN A 51 1.88 2.02 -1.86
N ALA A 52 2.89 2.73 -1.35
CA ALA A 52 2.88 3.29 0.01
C ALA A 52 1.72 4.28 0.21
N LEU A 53 1.45 5.13 -0.78
CA LEU A 53 0.30 6.04 -0.74
C LEU A 53 -1.03 5.26 -0.71
N SER A 54 -1.17 4.25 -1.56
CA SER A 54 -2.38 3.42 -1.63
C SER A 54 -2.65 2.71 -0.30
N LEU A 55 -1.62 2.13 0.31
CA LEU A 55 -1.70 1.48 1.62
C LEU A 55 -2.01 2.48 2.73
N THR A 56 -1.43 3.68 2.69
CA THR A 56 -1.75 4.75 3.65
C THR A 56 -3.23 5.14 3.58
N ILE A 57 -3.80 5.21 2.38
CA ILE A 57 -5.23 5.51 2.20
C ILE A 57 -6.10 4.37 2.75
N LEU A 58 -5.72 3.12 2.52
CA LEU A 58 -6.43 1.97 3.07
C LEU A 58 -6.35 1.94 4.61
N ASP A 59 -5.20 2.28 5.19
CA ASP A 59 -5.04 2.43 6.64
C ASP A 59 -5.90 3.59 7.20
N LEU A 60 -6.00 4.72 6.49
CA LEU A 60 -6.91 5.80 6.85
C LEU A 60 -8.39 5.38 6.79
N ILE A 61 -8.75 4.42 5.93
CA ILE A 61 -10.09 3.82 5.93
C ILE A 61 -10.26 2.92 7.15
N ASN A 62 -9.26 2.09 7.47
CA ASN A 62 -9.26 1.23 8.65
C ASN A 62 -9.40 2.02 9.96
N LYS A 63 -8.74 3.18 10.04
CA LYS A 63 -8.77 4.11 11.17
C LYS A 63 -10.02 5.01 11.20
N ASP A 64 -11.01 4.76 10.35
CA ASP A 64 -12.24 5.56 10.20
C ASP A 64 -11.98 7.06 9.89
N GLN A 65 -10.80 7.41 9.38
CA GLN A 65 -10.47 8.77 8.90
C GLN A 65 -11.09 9.06 7.55
N ILE A 66 -11.26 7.99 6.74
CA ILE A 66 -11.96 7.98 5.48
C ILE A 66 -13.08 6.93 5.58
N LYS A 67 -14.33 7.37 5.48
CA LYS A 67 -15.46 6.45 5.33
C LYS A 67 -15.49 5.90 3.93
N CYS A 68 -15.70 4.59 3.82
CA CYS A 68 -15.89 3.89 2.56
C CYS A 68 -17.32 3.33 2.50
N ASP A 69 -18.07 3.74 1.48
CA ASP A 69 -19.39 3.19 1.15
C ASP A 69 -19.23 2.34 -0.12
N ILE A 70 -19.59 1.05 -0.08
CA ILE A 70 -19.37 0.11 -1.19
C ILE A 70 -20.65 -0.63 -1.51
N ASP A 71 -21.10 -0.51 -2.76
CA ASP A 71 -22.35 -1.13 -3.26
C ASP A 71 -22.05 -2.16 -4.35
N LEU A 72 -21.50 -3.31 -3.96
CA LEU A 72 -21.01 -4.36 -4.86
C LEU A 72 -21.36 -5.75 -4.30
N ASP A 73 -21.99 -6.57 -5.14
CA ASP A 73 -22.50 -7.91 -4.80
C ASP A 73 -21.51 -9.05 -5.09
N ASP A 74 -20.50 -8.84 -5.96
CA ASP A 74 -19.56 -9.89 -6.41
C ASP A 74 -18.07 -9.46 -6.30
N SER A 75 -17.17 -10.46 -6.22
CA SER A 75 -15.71 -10.26 -6.33
C SER A 75 -15.31 -9.94 -7.78
N HIS A 76 -14.66 -8.79 -7.99
CA HIS A 76 -14.22 -8.35 -9.31
C HIS A 76 -12.69 -8.38 -9.40
N GLU A 77 -12.14 -8.95 -10.48
CA GLU A 77 -10.70 -8.96 -10.72
C GLU A 77 -10.25 -7.76 -11.56
N VAL A 78 -9.34 -6.97 -11.00
CA VAL A 78 -8.81 -5.75 -11.64
C VAL A 78 -7.58 -6.07 -12.46
N GLY A 79 -7.63 -5.68 -13.75
CA GLY A 79 -6.50 -5.84 -14.67
C GLY A 79 -5.32 -4.91 -14.34
N LYS A 80 -4.18 -5.12 -15.01
CA LYS A 80 -2.99 -4.24 -14.86
C LYS A 80 -3.20 -2.80 -15.37
N LYS A 81 -4.29 -2.54 -16.08
CA LYS A 81 -4.70 -1.23 -16.62
C LYS A 81 -6.19 -1.06 -16.41
N LEU A 82 -6.65 0.19 -16.27
CA LEU A 82 -8.08 0.49 -16.14
C LEU A 82 -8.83 0.05 -17.40
N THR A 83 -9.76 -0.88 -17.22
CA THR A 83 -10.73 -1.29 -18.24
C THR A 83 -12.07 -0.57 -18.04
N PRO A 84 -12.96 -0.59 -19.04
CA PRO A 84 -14.33 -0.09 -18.87
C PRO A 84 -15.08 -0.77 -17.73
N GLN A 85 -14.84 -2.06 -17.49
CA GLN A 85 -15.48 -2.81 -16.41
C GLN A 85 -14.98 -2.36 -15.04
N ASP A 86 -13.66 -2.18 -14.87
CA ASP A 86 -13.08 -1.63 -13.64
C ASP A 86 -13.67 -0.24 -13.33
N MET A 87 -13.86 0.58 -14.36
CA MET A 87 -14.43 1.91 -14.23
C MET A 87 -15.90 1.89 -13.78
N GLU A 88 -16.66 0.85 -14.08
CA GLU A 88 -18.03 0.69 -13.59
C GLU A 88 -18.06 0.23 -12.13
N VAL A 89 -17.19 -0.72 -11.75
CA VAL A 89 -16.98 -1.13 -10.36
C VAL A 89 -16.59 0.07 -9.49
N MET A 90 -15.67 0.91 -9.98
CA MET A 90 -15.23 2.13 -9.31
C MET A 90 -16.34 3.17 -9.06
N LYS A 91 -17.48 3.15 -9.78
CA LYS A 91 -18.60 4.05 -9.48
C LYS A 91 -19.28 3.70 -8.17
N LYS A 92 -19.26 2.43 -7.82
CA LYS A 92 -19.94 1.84 -6.66
C LYS A 92 -19.14 1.97 -5.37
N ILE A 93 -17.87 2.36 -5.47
CA ILE A 93 -16.99 2.62 -4.33
C ILE A 93 -16.94 4.14 -4.12
N THR A 94 -17.45 4.59 -2.98
CA THR A 94 -17.41 5.99 -2.57
C THR A 94 -16.58 6.17 -1.31
N LEU A 95 -15.65 7.11 -1.36
CA LEU A 95 -14.84 7.53 -0.23
C LEU A 95 -15.30 8.91 0.26
N ARG A 96 -15.28 9.10 1.58
CA ARG A 96 -15.68 10.34 2.23
C ARG A 96 -14.76 10.63 3.40
N ILE A 97 -14.18 11.83 3.41
CA ILE A 97 -13.28 12.25 4.49
C ILE A 97 -14.11 12.49 5.75
N ALA A 98 -13.78 11.80 6.84
CA ALA A 98 -14.45 11.92 8.13
C ALA A 98 -13.71 12.86 9.10
N ASN A 99 -12.38 13.00 8.96
CA ASN A 99 -11.49 13.85 9.76
C ASN A 99 -11.76 13.75 11.28
N LYS A 100 -11.44 12.61 11.89
CA LYS A 100 -11.65 12.38 13.33
C LYS A 100 -10.31 12.22 14.05
N GLY A 101 -9.98 13.11 14.97
CA GLY A 101 -8.77 12.98 15.79
C GLY A 101 -7.50 13.50 15.12
N GLU A 102 -6.35 13.16 15.70
CA GLU A 102 -5.03 13.61 15.25
C GLU A 102 -4.50 12.73 14.12
N LEU A 103 -3.87 13.37 13.12
CA LEU A 103 -3.25 12.71 11.97
C LEU A 103 -1.76 13.01 11.96
N LYS A 104 -0.97 12.03 11.55
CA LYS A 104 0.43 12.28 11.14
C LYS A 104 0.42 13.22 9.92
N THR A 105 1.51 13.93 9.66
CA THR A 105 1.53 14.85 8.50
C THR A 105 1.48 14.13 7.13
N SER A 106 1.89 12.87 7.03
CA SER A 106 1.90 11.99 5.85
C SER A 106 0.50 11.48 5.59
N GLU A 107 -0.22 11.11 6.65
CA GLU A 107 -1.65 10.87 6.64
C GLU A 107 -2.42 12.12 6.19
N SER A 108 -2.07 13.30 6.72
CA SER A 108 -2.67 14.58 6.32
C SER A 108 -2.39 14.91 4.85
N LEU A 109 -1.18 14.65 4.36
CA LEU A 109 -0.77 14.83 2.98
C LEU A 109 -1.48 13.84 2.06
N ALA A 110 -1.64 12.57 2.47
CA ALA A 110 -2.43 11.58 1.74
C ALA A 110 -3.90 12.00 1.59
N ILE A 111 -4.50 12.55 2.64
CA ILE A 111 -5.86 13.13 2.57
C ILE A 111 -5.90 14.34 1.64
N ASN A 112 -4.88 15.21 1.68
CA ASN A 112 -4.82 16.38 0.81
C ASN A 112 -4.62 16.01 -0.66
N LEU A 113 -3.82 14.97 -0.95
CA LEU A 113 -3.71 14.35 -2.27
C LEU A 113 -5.08 13.92 -2.80
N LEU A 114 -5.87 13.21 -1.97
CA LEU A 114 -7.23 12.80 -2.32
C LEU A 114 -8.14 14.02 -2.62
N LYS A 115 -8.06 15.09 -1.84
CA LYS A 115 -8.80 16.34 -2.09
C LYS A 115 -8.34 17.07 -3.36
N ASN A 116 -7.06 16.98 -3.71
CA ASN A 116 -6.53 17.63 -4.91
C ASN A 116 -6.98 16.90 -6.18
N MET A 117 -7.05 15.57 -6.11
CA MET A 117 -7.70 14.76 -7.14
C MET A 117 -9.22 14.93 -7.16
N ASN A 118 -9.84 15.51 -6.14
CA ASN A 118 -11.27 15.81 -6.15
C ASN A 118 -11.69 16.93 -5.18
N LYS A 119 -12.11 18.08 -5.72
CA LYS A 119 -12.47 19.28 -4.93
C LYS A 119 -13.67 19.09 -3.98
N ASN A 120 -14.42 17.98 -4.05
CA ASN A 120 -15.62 17.71 -3.25
C ASN A 120 -15.38 16.70 -2.11
N LYS A 121 -16.11 16.84 -0.98
CA LYS A 121 -15.96 16.01 0.25
C LYS A 121 -16.43 14.54 0.14
N LYS A 122 -17.16 14.18 -0.92
CA LYS A 122 -17.64 12.82 -1.22
C LYS A 122 -17.26 12.47 -2.65
N PHE A 123 -16.59 11.35 -2.85
CA PHE A 123 -16.02 11.02 -4.16
C PHE A 123 -16.07 9.53 -4.46
N ASN A 124 -16.36 9.17 -5.72
CA ASN A 124 -16.17 7.81 -6.19
C ASN A 124 -14.81 7.66 -6.88
N LEU A 125 -14.29 6.43 -6.89
CA LEU A 125 -12.97 6.13 -7.46
C LEU A 125 -12.89 6.44 -8.97
N LYS A 126 -14.01 6.30 -9.70
CA LYS A 126 -14.07 6.63 -11.14
C LYS A 126 -13.76 8.10 -11.39
N SER A 127 -14.24 8.97 -10.51
CA SER A 127 -14.03 10.41 -10.63
C SER A 127 -12.58 10.76 -10.35
N MET A 128 -11.95 10.14 -9.35
CA MET A 128 -10.51 10.29 -9.11
C MET A 128 -9.69 9.84 -10.32
N ALA A 129 -10.01 8.67 -10.90
CA ALA A 129 -9.35 8.15 -12.09
C ALA A 129 -9.41 9.15 -13.26
N LYS A 130 -10.59 9.75 -13.49
CA LYS A 130 -10.75 10.80 -14.51
C LYS A 130 -9.92 12.06 -14.21
N GLN A 131 -9.85 12.46 -12.95
CA GLN A 131 -9.08 13.65 -12.55
C GLN A 131 -7.57 13.43 -12.64
N GLY A 132 -7.09 12.19 -12.48
CA GLY A 132 -5.69 11.83 -12.76
C GLY A 132 -5.26 12.11 -14.20
N ASN A 133 -6.21 12.10 -15.16
CA ASN A 133 -5.94 12.46 -16.55
C ASN A 133 -5.91 13.98 -16.79
N ASN A 134 -6.34 14.81 -15.84
CA ASN A 134 -6.23 16.25 -15.96
C ASN A 134 -4.80 16.69 -15.63
N SER A 135 -4.09 17.32 -16.58
CA SER A 135 -2.68 17.64 -16.41
C SER A 135 -2.38 18.58 -15.24
N SER A 136 -3.26 19.54 -14.94
CA SER A 136 -3.06 20.44 -13.79
C SER A 136 -3.15 19.67 -12.47
N VAL A 137 -4.11 18.75 -12.37
CA VAL A 137 -4.28 17.87 -11.21
C VAL A 137 -3.12 16.88 -11.10
N ALA A 138 -2.69 16.29 -12.21
CA ALA A 138 -1.58 15.34 -12.26
C ALA A 138 -0.24 15.97 -11.85
N ASN A 139 0.07 17.17 -12.32
CA ASN A 139 1.27 17.91 -11.91
C ASN A 139 1.24 18.24 -10.42
N LYS A 140 0.05 18.62 -9.90
CA LYS A 140 -0.10 18.88 -8.47
C LYS A 140 0.08 17.60 -7.65
N PHE A 141 -0.50 16.50 -8.11
CA PHE A 141 -0.35 15.17 -7.51
C PHE A 141 1.11 14.75 -7.40
N GLU A 142 1.93 14.96 -8.43
CA GLU A 142 3.36 14.62 -8.38
C GLU A 142 4.09 15.39 -7.27
N ASN A 143 3.88 16.71 -7.16
CA ASN A 143 4.51 17.53 -6.12
C ASN A 143 4.06 17.09 -4.73
N ASP A 144 2.76 16.89 -4.54
CA ASP A 144 2.20 16.45 -3.26
C ASP A 144 2.69 15.03 -2.90
N LEU A 145 2.90 14.15 -3.90
CA LEU A 145 3.45 12.81 -3.69
C LEU A 145 4.91 12.88 -3.23
N MET A 146 5.70 13.82 -3.78
CA MET A 146 7.08 14.05 -3.31
C MET A 146 7.10 14.54 -1.85
N ASP A 147 6.17 15.43 -1.49
CA ASP A 147 6.07 15.92 -0.12
C ASP A 147 5.57 14.84 0.84
N PHE A 148 4.63 14.00 0.40
CA PHE A 148 4.23 12.79 1.11
C PHE A 148 5.41 11.83 1.35
N ALA A 149 6.23 11.58 0.33
CA ALA A 149 7.40 10.71 0.46
C ALA A 149 8.39 11.26 1.51
N LYS A 150 8.71 12.56 1.44
CA LYS A 150 9.55 13.23 2.46
C LYS A 150 8.91 13.19 3.85
N ALA A 151 7.61 13.35 3.94
CA ALA A 151 6.88 13.31 5.21
C ALA A 151 6.98 11.93 5.87
N ILE A 152 6.83 10.85 5.11
CA ILE A 152 7.07 9.48 5.60
C ILE A 152 8.50 9.31 6.12
N GLU A 153 9.48 9.91 5.45
CA GLU A 153 10.88 9.87 5.91
C GLU A 153 11.07 10.61 7.24
N ASN A 154 10.24 11.63 7.55
CA ASN A 154 10.45 12.55 8.68
C ASN A 154 9.54 12.31 9.90
N GLU A 155 8.33 11.78 9.71
CA GLU A 155 7.26 11.82 10.73
C GLU A 155 7.27 10.73 11.76
N ASN A 156 8.05 9.70 11.55
CA ASN A 156 7.73 8.47 12.22
C ASN A 156 7.95 8.51 13.74
N GLY A 157 8.46 9.56 14.39
CA GLY A 157 8.54 9.58 15.86
C GLY A 157 9.30 8.39 16.45
N TYR A 158 10.16 7.79 15.63
CA TYR A 158 10.96 6.59 15.84
C TYR A 158 12.41 6.97 15.48
N ASP A 159 13.36 6.69 16.38
CA ASP A 159 14.77 7.12 16.34
C ASP A 159 15.46 6.88 14.97
N GLY A 160 16.00 7.96 14.40
CA GLY A 160 16.72 8.02 13.12
C GLY A 160 17.97 7.13 13.00
N ASN A 161 18.36 6.39 14.04
CA ASN A 161 19.40 5.37 14.00
C ASN A 161 18.98 4.08 13.28
N ASN A 162 17.69 3.80 13.07
CA ASN A 162 17.30 2.47 12.58
C ASN A 162 17.21 2.29 11.06
N TYR A 163 16.82 3.30 10.28
CA TYR A 163 16.45 3.09 8.86
C TYR A 163 17.44 3.62 7.81
N LYS A 164 18.38 4.52 8.16
CA LYS A 164 19.61 4.70 7.34
C LYS A 164 20.36 3.37 7.24
N ASP A 165 20.30 2.60 8.32
CA ASP A 165 20.88 1.28 8.41
C ASP A 165 20.02 0.20 7.76
N ILE A 166 18.87 0.49 7.15
CA ILE A 166 17.99 -0.49 6.47
C ILE A 166 17.97 -0.27 4.96
N LEU A 167 18.02 0.98 4.52
CA LEU A 167 18.16 1.34 3.11
C LEU A 167 19.34 2.29 2.90
N GLU A 168 20.30 1.83 2.10
CA GLU A 168 21.43 2.64 1.64
C GLU A 168 21.42 2.69 0.12
N ASN A 169 21.36 3.90 -0.46
CA ASN A 169 21.32 4.10 -1.92
C ASN A 169 20.23 3.27 -2.65
N GLY A 170 19.03 3.17 -2.06
CA GLY A 170 17.92 2.40 -2.62
C GLY A 170 18.10 0.88 -2.55
N LYS A 171 19.02 0.38 -1.72
CA LYS A 171 19.24 -1.05 -1.50
C LYS A 171 19.11 -1.40 -0.03
N LEU A 172 18.56 -2.58 0.24
CA LEU A 172 18.53 -3.14 1.59
C LEU A 172 19.96 -3.41 2.09
N THR A 173 20.26 -2.88 3.25
CA THR A 173 21.46 -3.18 4.04
C THR A 173 21.38 -4.59 4.67
N SER A 174 22.38 -4.98 5.45
CA SER A 174 22.33 -6.23 6.23
C SER A 174 21.18 -6.25 7.26
N LYS A 175 21.01 -5.18 8.04
CA LYS A 175 19.92 -5.04 9.01
C LYS A 175 18.55 -5.05 8.33
N GLY A 176 18.42 -4.41 7.17
CA GLY A 176 17.19 -4.45 6.37
C GLY A 176 16.81 -5.86 5.91
N LYS A 177 17.79 -6.71 5.61
CA LYS A 177 17.56 -8.12 5.26
C LYS A 177 17.15 -8.94 6.49
N GLU A 178 17.71 -8.66 7.66
CA GLU A 178 17.33 -9.32 8.92
C GLU A 178 15.88 -9.00 9.28
N ILE A 179 15.50 -7.72 9.27
CA ILE A 179 14.12 -7.29 9.52
C ILE A 179 13.16 -7.92 8.50
N LYS A 180 13.51 -7.90 7.21
CA LYS A 180 12.70 -8.59 6.18
C LYS A 180 12.51 -10.08 6.47
N LYS A 181 13.51 -10.74 7.07
CA LYS A 181 13.42 -12.16 7.47
C LYS A 181 12.48 -12.34 8.67
N GLU A 182 12.46 -11.42 9.64
CA GLU A 182 11.52 -11.46 10.77
C GLU A 182 10.06 -11.37 10.29
N TRP A 183 9.80 -10.42 9.38
CA TRP A 183 8.49 -10.25 8.74
C TRP A 183 8.05 -11.47 7.91
N LYS A 184 8.98 -12.35 7.50
CA LYS A 184 8.66 -13.53 6.69
C LYS A 184 7.75 -14.52 7.42
N ASN A 185 7.95 -14.70 8.72
CA ASN A 185 7.13 -15.61 9.52
C ASN A 185 5.69 -15.10 9.61
N PHE A 186 5.51 -13.80 9.83
CA PHE A 186 4.19 -13.18 9.84
C PHE A 186 3.52 -13.28 8.46
N GLN A 187 4.26 -13.02 7.37
CA GLN A 187 3.76 -13.24 6.01
C GLN A 187 3.26 -14.69 5.81
N ASP A 188 4.00 -15.68 6.29
CA ASP A 188 3.65 -17.09 6.14
C ASP A 188 2.41 -17.46 7.00
N TYR A 189 2.25 -16.85 8.17
CA TYR A 189 1.01 -16.93 8.96
C TYR A 189 -0.21 -16.41 8.17
N LEU A 190 -0.11 -15.23 7.57
CA LEU A 190 -1.22 -14.61 6.83
C LEU A 190 -1.71 -15.47 5.66
N LYS A 191 -0.86 -16.33 5.10
CA LYS A 191 -1.19 -17.26 4.00
C LYS A 191 -1.72 -18.62 4.44
N SER A 192 -1.63 -18.93 5.73
CA SER A 192 -1.90 -20.28 6.21
C SER A 192 -3.28 -20.36 6.86
N LYS A 193 -4.16 -21.13 6.23
CA LYS A 193 -5.48 -21.47 6.81
C LYS A 193 -5.34 -22.14 8.16
N ASP A 194 -4.48 -23.15 8.27
CA ASP A 194 -4.26 -23.87 9.52
C ASP A 194 -3.78 -22.95 10.65
N LEU A 195 -2.88 -21.99 10.36
CA LEU A 195 -2.37 -21.08 11.39
C LEU A 195 -3.36 -19.99 11.78
N THR A 196 -4.12 -19.47 10.81
CA THR A 196 -5.14 -18.43 11.06
C THR A 196 -6.38 -19.02 11.76
N GLU A 197 -6.73 -20.28 11.51
CA GLU A 197 -7.75 -20.99 12.30
C GLU A 197 -7.29 -21.27 13.73
N LYS A 198 -6.00 -21.62 13.90
CA LYS A 198 -5.42 -21.92 15.21
C LYS A 198 -5.21 -20.68 16.07
N TYR A 199 -4.76 -19.59 15.45
CA TYR A 199 -4.45 -18.33 16.11
C TYR A 199 -5.20 -17.18 15.41
N PRO A 200 -6.54 -17.13 15.50
CA PRO A 200 -7.32 -16.13 14.79
C PRO A 200 -7.05 -14.71 15.31
N PRO A 201 -7.29 -13.68 14.46
CA PRO A 201 -7.27 -12.30 14.93
C PRO A 201 -8.30 -12.12 16.05
N GLU A 202 -7.95 -11.34 17.07
CA GLU A 202 -8.79 -11.16 18.27
C GLU A 202 -9.88 -10.10 18.05
N SER A 203 -9.76 -9.29 17.01
CA SER A 203 -10.72 -8.24 16.69
C SER A 203 -10.84 -7.98 15.19
N ALA A 204 -11.93 -7.31 14.78
CA ALA A 204 -12.10 -6.86 13.41
C ALA A 204 -11.02 -5.85 12.99
N LEU A 205 -10.56 -5.00 13.91
CA LEU A 205 -9.50 -4.03 13.65
C LEU A 205 -8.14 -4.71 13.41
N GLU A 206 -7.82 -5.70 14.23
CA GLU A 206 -6.62 -6.52 14.05
C GLU A 206 -6.69 -7.30 12.74
N ASN A 207 -7.84 -7.89 12.43
CA ASN A 207 -8.06 -8.58 11.16
C ASN A 207 -7.79 -7.65 9.96
N SER A 208 -8.39 -6.46 9.96
CA SER A 208 -8.19 -5.46 8.91
C SER A 208 -6.73 -5.02 8.80
N SER A 209 -6.04 -4.81 9.93
CA SER A 209 -4.61 -4.48 9.96
C SER A 209 -3.75 -5.58 9.33
N GLN A 210 -4.02 -6.84 9.67
CA GLN A 210 -3.34 -7.99 9.10
C GLN A 210 -3.57 -8.11 7.58
N ILE A 211 -4.77 -7.79 7.08
CA ILE A 211 -5.06 -7.75 5.64
C ILE A 211 -4.30 -6.60 4.92
N LEU A 212 -4.10 -5.46 5.58
CA LEU A 212 -3.24 -4.39 5.04
C LEU A 212 -1.77 -4.84 4.92
N TYR A 213 -1.25 -5.56 5.93
CA TYR A 213 0.07 -6.16 5.84
C TYR A 213 0.15 -7.22 4.74
N ALA A 214 -0.89 -8.01 4.53
CA ALA A 214 -0.97 -8.94 3.40
C ALA A 214 -0.80 -8.21 2.05
N SER A 215 -1.40 -7.01 1.91
CA SER A 215 -1.21 -6.16 0.73
C SER A 215 0.23 -5.62 0.60
N CYS A 216 0.94 -5.40 1.71
CA CYS A 216 2.35 -5.01 1.68
C CYS A 216 3.26 -6.11 1.11
N PHE A 217 2.84 -7.37 1.24
CA PHE A 217 3.59 -8.53 0.74
C PHE A 217 3.13 -9.03 -0.63
N ASP A 218 2.15 -8.38 -1.26
CA ASP A 218 1.45 -8.83 -2.48
C ASP A 218 0.75 -10.21 -2.30
N ILE A 219 0.10 -10.43 -1.14
CA ILE A 219 -0.57 -11.70 -0.79
C ILE A 219 -2.01 -11.51 -0.30
N GLU A 220 -2.58 -10.33 -0.54
CA GLU A 220 -3.89 -9.94 -0.01
C GLU A 220 -4.99 -10.92 -0.41
N LYS A 221 -5.01 -11.42 -1.65
CA LYS A 221 -6.01 -12.39 -2.12
C LYS A 221 -5.94 -13.72 -1.34
N ASP A 222 -4.73 -14.21 -1.10
CA ASP A 222 -4.53 -15.44 -0.32
C ASP A 222 -5.05 -15.24 1.11
N ALA A 223 -4.69 -14.11 1.73
CA ALA A 223 -5.09 -13.78 3.09
C ALA A 223 -6.61 -13.57 3.22
N LEU A 224 -7.26 -12.98 2.21
CA LEU A 224 -8.71 -12.76 2.19
C LEU A 224 -9.49 -14.07 2.02
N GLY A 225 -9.06 -14.95 1.12
CA GLY A 225 -9.75 -16.23 0.87
C GLY A 225 -9.77 -17.18 2.08
N ILE A 226 -9.00 -16.87 3.11
CA ILE A 226 -8.87 -17.64 4.35
C ILE A 226 -9.75 -17.06 5.49
N ARG A 227 -10.31 -15.84 5.34
CA ARG A 227 -10.96 -15.11 6.44
C ARG A 227 -12.43 -14.84 6.20
N GLU A 228 -13.22 -14.78 7.29
CA GLU A 228 -14.62 -14.33 7.27
C GLU A 228 -14.69 -12.81 7.54
N ASN A 229 -15.42 -12.06 6.69
CA ASN A 229 -15.32 -10.60 6.57
C ASN A 229 -16.62 -9.86 6.96
N ASN A 230 -16.48 -8.70 7.63
CA ASN A 230 -17.58 -7.77 7.94
C ASN A 230 -17.14 -6.28 7.94
N SER A 231 -15.96 -5.91 7.40
CA SER A 231 -15.44 -4.53 7.46
C SER A 231 -15.43 -3.82 6.10
N PRO A 232 -15.68 -2.50 6.03
CA PRO A 232 -15.59 -1.74 4.78
C PRO A 232 -14.20 -1.75 4.14
N LEU A 233 -13.15 -1.85 4.95
CA LEU A 233 -11.79 -2.00 4.43
C LEU A 233 -11.64 -3.33 3.72
N THR A 234 -12.12 -4.41 4.34
CA THR A 234 -12.00 -5.75 3.78
C THR A 234 -12.84 -5.89 2.53
N ASP A 235 -14.05 -5.33 2.52
CA ASP A 235 -14.86 -5.21 1.31
C ASP A 235 -14.09 -4.47 0.20
N LEU A 236 -13.43 -3.36 0.54
CA LEU A 236 -12.65 -2.60 -0.44
C LEU A 236 -11.48 -3.43 -0.98
N ILE A 237 -10.76 -4.17 -0.14
CA ILE A 237 -9.62 -4.99 -0.54
C ILE A 237 -10.08 -6.21 -1.34
N ASP A 238 -11.18 -6.86 -0.94
CA ASP A 238 -11.85 -7.96 -1.67
C ASP A 238 -12.23 -7.52 -3.09
N LYS A 239 -12.62 -6.26 -3.24
CA LYS A 239 -12.98 -5.63 -4.53
C LYS A 239 -11.75 -5.06 -5.26
N ASP A 240 -10.55 -5.58 -4.97
CA ASP A 240 -9.25 -5.21 -5.54
C ASP A 240 -8.88 -3.72 -5.31
N GLY A 241 -9.36 -3.11 -4.21
CA GLY A 241 -9.22 -1.69 -3.91
C GLY A 241 -7.78 -1.16 -3.82
N TYR A 242 -6.85 -1.95 -3.29
CA TYR A 242 -5.42 -1.63 -3.32
C TYR A 242 -4.93 -1.43 -4.75
N LYS A 243 -5.24 -2.38 -5.65
CA LYS A 243 -4.86 -2.33 -7.08
C LYS A 243 -5.53 -1.15 -7.79
N LEU A 244 -6.81 -0.90 -7.51
CA LEU A 244 -7.55 0.23 -8.07
C LEU A 244 -6.90 1.57 -7.73
N LEU A 245 -6.63 1.83 -6.45
CA LEU A 245 -5.95 3.05 -5.99
C LEU A 245 -4.56 3.19 -6.63
N ASN A 246 -3.80 2.10 -6.64
CA ASN A 246 -2.47 2.06 -7.20
C ASN A 246 -2.45 2.41 -8.71
N ILE A 247 -3.36 1.83 -9.49
CA ILE A 247 -3.50 2.14 -10.91
C ILE A 247 -3.93 3.59 -11.14
N ILE A 248 -4.87 4.13 -10.34
CA ILE A 248 -5.29 5.54 -10.43
C ILE A 248 -4.10 6.48 -10.27
N PHE A 249 -3.30 6.28 -9.22
CA PHE A 249 -2.17 7.14 -8.90
C PHE A 249 -1.02 6.99 -9.90
N ASN A 250 -0.73 5.77 -10.34
CA ASN A 250 0.25 5.56 -11.41
C ASN A 250 -0.19 6.22 -12.72
N ASN A 251 -1.48 6.18 -13.06
CA ASN A 251 -1.99 6.88 -14.23
C ASN A 251 -1.77 8.39 -14.13
N ALA A 252 -1.99 8.99 -12.94
CA ALA A 252 -1.67 10.40 -12.73
C ALA A 252 -0.18 10.72 -12.98
N LEU A 253 0.74 9.89 -12.49
CA LEU A 253 2.19 10.07 -12.73
C LEU A 253 2.59 9.85 -14.20
N LEU A 254 1.98 8.87 -14.86
CA LEU A 254 2.22 8.61 -16.29
C LEU A 254 1.83 9.82 -17.14
N ASN A 255 0.67 10.42 -16.85
CA ASN A 255 0.20 11.63 -17.55
C ASN A 255 1.19 12.80 -17.43
N VAL A 256 1.82 12.98 -16.26
CA VAL A 256 2.91 13.96 -16.09
C VAL A 256 4.12 13.62 -16.97
N SER A 257 4.52 12.35 -16.96
CA SER A 257 5.70 11.86 -17.68
C SER A 257 5.55 11.94 -19.20
N GLU A 258 4.38 11.61 -19.74
CA GLU A 258 4.08 11.71 -21.18
C GLU A 258 4.14 13.16 -21.65
N LYS A 259 3.59 14.10 -20.88
CA LYS A 259 3.69 15.53 -21.20
C LYS A 259 5.15 16.00 -21.26
N ARG A 260 5.99 15.56 -20.33
CA ARG A 260 7.43 15.88 -20.33
C ARG A 260 8.17 15.35 -21.56
N LYS A 261 7.67 14.29 -22.19
CA LYS A 261 8.24 13.70 -23.43
C LYS A 261 7.65 14.30 -24.71
N GLY A 262 6.44 14.84 -24.63
CA GLY A 262 5.62 15.22 -25.80
C GLY A 262 6.01 16.53 -26.46
N ASP A 263 6.31 17.58 -25.69
CA ASP A 263 6.67 18.89 -26.23
C ASP A 263 7.52 19.64 -25.18
N GLY A 264 8.52 20.38 -25.63
CA GLY A 264 9.41 21.16 -24.75
C GLY A 264 8.67 22.01 -23.71
N ILE A 265 9.40 22.34 -22.64
CA ILE A 265 8.98 23.12 -21.47
C ILE A 265 8.11 24.33 -21.89
N PHE A 266 6.80 24.26 -21.64
CA PHE A 266 5.95 25.45 -21.61
C PHE A 266 6.22 26.18 -20.29
N TYR A 267 7.09 27.20 -20.34
CA TYR A 267 7.03 28.28 -19.37
C TYR A 267 5.70 29.00 -19.58
N GLY A 268 4.89 29.03 -18.53
CA GLY A 268 3.48 29.33 -18.60
C GLY A 268 3.15 30.69 -19.19
N VAL A 269 1.99 30.77 -19.83
CA VAL A 269 1.23 32.02 -19.93
C VAL A 269 -0.25 31.67 -19.75
N ASN A 270 -0.89 32.37 -18.83
CA ASN A 270 -2.32 32.33 -18.52
C ASN A 270 -3.22 32.14 -19.74
N ASP A 271 -4.12 31.16 -19.69
CA ASP A 271 -5.23 30.91 -20.64
C ASP A 271 -6.34 31.99 -20.61
N LYS A 272 -6.00 33.26 -20.39
CA LYS A 272 -6.96 34.39 -20.41
C LYS A 272 -6.72 35.44 -21.47
N TYR A 273 -5.63 35.36 -22.24
CA TYR A 273 -5.40 36.26 -23.36
C TYR A 273 -4.88 35.47 -24.55
N THR A 274 -5.80 34.85 -25.29
CA THR A 274 -5.58 34.53 -26.70
C THR A 274 -5.33 35.85 -27.44
N ILE A 275 -4.09 36.08 -27.88
CA ILE A 275 -3.82 37.08 -28.91
C ILE A 275 -4.03 36.37 -30.25
N PRO A 276 -4.91 36.88 -31.14
CA PRO A 276 -5.13 36.27 -32.44
C PRO A 276 -3.98 36.64 -33.39
N GLY A 277 -3.30 35.61 -33.90
CA GLY A 277 -2.65 35.56 -35.22
C GLY A 277 -1.41 36.44 -35.50
N GLY A 278 -0.49 35.88 -36.27
CA GLY A 278 0.44 36.64 -37.11
C GLY A 278 1.85 36.07 -37.20
N GLY A 279 2.21 35.51 -38.35
CA GLY A 279 3.59 35.15 -38.74
C GLY A 279 3.70 33.78 -39.37
#